data_AF-A0A314Y9V4-F1
#
_entry.id   AF-A0A314Y9V4-F1
#
_cell.length_a   1.000
_cell.length_b   1.000
_cell.length_c   1.000
_cell.angle_alpha   90.00
_cell.angle_beta   90.00
_cell.angle_gamma   90.00
#
_symmetry.space_group_name_H-M   'P 1'
#
loop_
_entity.id
_entity.type
_entity.pdbx_description
1 polymer ?
#
loop_
_entity_poly.entity_id
_entity_poly.type
_entity_poly.pdbx_seq_one_letter_code
_entity_poly.pdbx_strand_id
1 'polypeptide(L)'
;MLINTKPTLDDPKSNASGFNMGYWKMQNLAFINQLKDVTIKLSDGSNGVELVRYMLECAQNLEKMLIICLHQNLDDNMRRLDESKKISHATVLFKESRDFLL
;
A
#
# COMPACT_ATOMS: atom_id res chain seq x y z
N MET A 1 19.61 -18.89 -25.30
CA MET A 1 20.36 -18.26 -24.20
C MET A 1 19.47 -17.15 -23.65
N LEU A 2 18.79 -17.38 -22.53
CA LEU A 2 17.94 -16.35 -21.90
C LEU A 2 18.83 -15.47 -21.04
N ILE A 3 19.05 -14.24 -21.49
CA ILE A 3 19.78 -13.23 -20.73
C ILE A 3 18.86 -12.71 -19.62
N ASN A 4 19.14 -13.11 -18.38
CA ASN A 4 18.57 -12.50 -17.19
C ASN A 4 19.15 -11.09 -17.06
N THR A 5 18.46 -10.08 -17.58
CA THR A 5 18.77 -8.69 -17.22
C THR A 5 18.10 -8.38 -15.89
N LYS A 6 18.93 -8.14 -14.87
CA LYS A 6 18.50 -7.55 -13.60
C LYS A 6 17.91 -6.17 -13.91
N PRO A 7 16.66 -5.85 -13.52
CA PRO A 7 16.11 -4.53 -13.80
C PRO A 7 16.97 -3.48 -13.09
N THR A 8 17.36 -2.45 -13.82
CA THR A 8 17.98 -1.25 -13.26
C THR A 8 17.00 -0.57 -12.30
N LEU A 9 17.51 -0.18 -11.13
CA LEU A 9 16.75 0.43 -10.02
C LEU A 9 15.96 1.69 -10.45
N ASP A 10 16.40 2.33 -11.55
CA ASP A 10 15.90 3.62 -12.03
C ASP A 10 15.02 3.53 -13.30
N ASP A 11 14.50 2.36 -13.66
CA ASP A 11 13.49 2.30 -14.72
C ASP A 11 12.13 2.76 -14.15
N PRO A 12 11.53 3.88 -14.61
CA PRO A 12 10.18 4.28 -14.20
C PRO A 12 9.11 3.28 -14.64
N LYS A 13 9.45 2.30 -15.50
CA LYS A 13 8.65 1.11 -15.85
C LYS A 13 9.13 -0.16 -15.15
N SER A 14 9.94 -0.05 -14.09
CA SER A 14 10.06 -1.10 -13.09
C SER A 14 8.67 -1.29 -12.50
N ASN A 15 7.94 -2.22 -13.10
CA ASN A 15 6.67 -2.71 -12.62
C ASN A 15 6.95 -3.34 -11.25
N ALA A 16 6.99 -2.51 -10.20
CA ALA A 16 6.79 -2.95 -8.83
C ALA A 16 5.33 -3.40 -8.71
N SER A 17 4.98 -4.42 -9.49
CA SER A 17 3.67 -5.04 -9.60
C SER A 17 3.91 -6.54 -9.43
N GLY A 18 3.50 -7.03 -8.26
CA GLY A 18 3.72 -8.42 -7.87
C GLY A 18 3.15 -8.70 -6.50
N PHE A 19 3.18 -7.70 -5.61
CA PHE A 19 2.56 -7.78 -4.29
C PHE A 19 1.12 -7.26 -4.34
N ASN A 20 0.29 -7.94 -5.12
CA ASN A 20 -1.14 -7.64 -5.20
C ASN A 20 -1.91 -8.15 -3.96
N MET A 21 -3.21 -7.87 -3.89
CA MET A 21 -4.07 -8.36 -2.81
C MET A 21 -3.98 -9.88 -2.58
N GLY A 22 -3.86 -10.68 -3.63
CA GLY A 22 -3.73 -12.14 -3.54
C GLY A 22 -2.42 -12.55 -2.84
N TYR A 23 -1.31 -11.89 -3.19
CA TYR A 23 -0.04 -12.09 -2.52
C TYR A 23 -0.13 -11.80 -1.01
N TRP A 24 -0.73 -10.68 -0.61
CA TRP A 24 -0.85 -10.30 0.80
C TRP A 24 -1.74 -11.27 1.59
N LYS A 25 -2.84 -11.74 1.00
CA LYS A 25 -3.69 -12.78 1.61
C LYS A 25 -2.93 -14.09 1.81
N MET A 26 -2.05 -14.46 0.87
CA MET A 26 -1.22 -15.67 0.98
C MET A 26 -0.19 -15.59 2.10
N GLN A 27 0.25 -14.40 2.52
CA GLN A 27 1.21 -14.25 3.62
C GLN A 27 0.62 -14.66 4.97
N ASN A 28 -0.72 -14.70 5.11
CA ASN A 28 -1.42 -15.08 6.34
C ASN A 28 -0.82 -14.40 7.59
N LEU A 29 -0.76 -13.07 7.57
CA LEU A 29 -0.10 -12.30 8.63
C LEU A 29 -0.84 -12.48 9.96
N ALA A 30 -0.26 -13.25 10.89
CA ALA A 30 -0.90 -13.62 12.15
C ALA A 30 -1.31 -12.42 13.03
N PHE A 31 -0.63 -11.28 12.87
CA PHE A 31 -0.91 -10.05 13.61
C PHE A 31 -2.03 -9.19 13.00
N ILE A 32 -2.58 -9.55 11.83
CA ILE A 32 -3.49 -8.67 11.08
C ILE A 32 -4.72 -8.25 11.91
N ASN A 33 -5.28 -9.19 12.68
CA ASN A 33 -6.42 -8.94 13.56
C ASN A 33 -6.04 -8.20 14.85
N GLN A 34 -4.76 -8.01 15.14
CA GLN A 34 -4.29 -7.26 16.32
C GLN A 34 -4.00 -5.79 15.99
N LEU A 35 -4.00 -5.43 14.70
CA LEU A 35 -3.80 -4.04 14.27
C LEU A 35 -4.97 -3.18 14.75
N LYS A 36 -4.66 -2.10 15.44
CA LYS A 36 -5.61 -1.06 15.90
C LYS A 36 -5.30 0.29 15.28
N ASP A 37 -4.04 0.70 15.34
CA ASP A 37 -3.55 1.95 14.77
C ASP A 37 -2.37 1.64 13.84
N VAL A 38 -2.45 2.12 12.60
CA VAL A 38 -1.39 1.94 11.59
C VAL A 38 -0.97 3.29 11.03
N THR A 39 0.33 3.50 10.88
CA THR A 39 0.89 4.57 10.05
C THR A 39 1.76 3.94 8.98
N ILE A 40 1.53 4.29 7.72
CA ILE A 40 2.27 3.75 6.59
C ILE A 40 2.67 4.87 5.62
N LYS A 41 3.93 4.88 5.20
CA LYS A 41 4.43 5.74 4.13
C LYS A 41 4.44 4.95 2.83
N LEU A 42 3.68 5.41 1.85
CA LEU A 42 3.66 4.85 0.50
C LEU A 42 4.82 5.43 -0.30
N SER A 43 5.60 4.53 -0.92
CA SER A 43 6.53 4.87 -2.00
C SER A 43 5.80 4.97 -3.34
N ASP A 44 6.53 5.34 -4.38
CA ASP A 44 6.02 5.18 -5.76
C ASP A 44 5.69 3.70 -6.04
N GLY A 45 4.70 3.49 -6.91
CA GLY A 45 4.23 2.17 -7.33
C GLY A 45 2.97 1.67 -6.60
N SER A 46 2.56 0.44 -6.90
CA SER A 46 1.25 -0.10 -6.50
C SER A 46 1.28 -1.04 -5.29
N ASN A 47 2.43 -1.62 -4.96
CA ASN A 47 2.57 -2.62 -3.90
C ASN A 47 2.10 -2.14 -2.52
N GLY A 48 2.49 -0.92 -2.12
CA GLY A 48 2.11 -0.35 -0.83
C GLY A 48 0.60 -0.11 -0.73
N VAL A 49 -0.03 0.31 -1.83
CA VAL A 49 -1.48 0.49 -1.91
C VAL A 49 -2.18 -0.85 -1.69
N GLU A 50 -1.71 -1.92 -2.31
CA GLU A 50 -2.30 -3.25 -2.16
C GLU A 50 -2.15 -3.80 -0.73
N LEU A 51 -1.07 -3.45 -0.02
CA LEU A 51 -0.93 -3.75 1.42
C LEU A 51 -1.98 -3.00 2.25
N VAL A 52 -2.21 -1.72 1.96
CA VAL A 52 -3.26 -0.93 2.62
C VAL A 52 -4.63 -1.54 2.37
N ARG A 53 -4.94 -1.92 1.12
CA ARG A 53 -6.20 -2.61 0.79
C ARG A 53 -6.37 -3.88 1.61
N TYR A 54 -5.31 -4.69 1.70
CA TYR A 54 -5.30 -5.90 2.52
C TYR A 54 -5.61 -5.62 3.99
N MET A 55 -4.98 -4.60 4.58
CA MET A 55 -5.26 -4.21 5.96
C MET A 55 -6.69 -3.73 6.15
N LEU A 56 -7.22 -2.87 5.27
CA LEU A 56 -8.60 -2.38 5.37
C LEU A 56 -9.66 -3.49 5.16
N GLU A 57 -9.33 -4.53 4.40
CA GLU A 57 -10.22 -5.69 4.20
C GLU A 57 -10.10 -6.72 5.33
N CYS A 58 -8.91 -6.96 5.88
CA CYS A 58 -8.69 -8.09 6.78
C CYS A 58 -8.50 -7.71 8.26
N ALA A 59 -8.06 -6.49 8.59
CA ALA A 59 -7.82 -6.06 9.97
C ALA A 59 -9.12 -5.58 10.63
N GLN A 60 -9.89 -6.52 11.18
CA GLN A 60 -11.21 -6.22 11.75
C GLN A 60 -11.16 -5.25 12.94
N ASN A 61 -10.06 -5.24 13.70
CA ASN A 61 -9.89 -4.40 14.88
C ASN A 61 -9.19 -3.06 14.56
N LEU A 62 -8.98 -2.74 13.28
CA LEU A 62 -8.34 -1.50 12.87
C LEU A 62 -9.29 -0.32 13.11
N GLU A 63 -8.84 0.62 13.94
CA GLU A 63 -9.57 1.82 14.34
C GLU A 63 -9.07 3.06 13.58
N LYS A 64 -7.75 3.17 13.35
CA LYS A 64 -7.16 4.31 12.63
C LYS A 64 -6.05 3.87 11.69
N MET A 65 -5.98 4.56 10.56
CA MET A 65 -4.89 4.42 9.61
C MET A 65 -4.47 5.79 9.08
N LEU A 66 -3.20 6.14 9.26
CA LEU A 66 -2.58 7.30 8.65
C LEU A 66 -1.73 6.86 7.45
N ILE A 67 -2.10 7.32 6.27
CA ILE A 67 -1.39 7.07 5.02
C ILE A 67 -0.60 8.32 4.65
N ILE A 68 0.70 8.16 4.52
CA ILE A 68 1.62 9.23 4.13
C ILE A 68 2.06 8.96 2.69
N CYS A 69 1.79 9.87 1.75
CA CYS A 69 2.14 9.66 0.33
C CYS A 69 2.63 10.95 -0.33
N LEU A 70 3.37 10.82 -1.43
CA LEU A 70 3.79 11.96 -2.25
C LEU A 70 2.55 12.67 -2.84
N HIS A 71 2.61 14.00 -2.92
CA HIS A 71 1.51 14.83 -3.44
C HIS A 71 1.02 14.35 -4.80
N GLN A 72 1.94 14.06 -5.71
CA GLN A 72 1.67 13.63 -7.08
C GLN A 72 0.87 12.32 -7.18
N ASN A 73 0.89 11.49 -6.14
CA ASN A 73 0.19 10.21 -6.12
C ASN A 73 -1.01 10.21 -5.14
N LEU A 74 -1.31 11.34 -4.49
CA LEU A 74 -2.33 11.41 -3.45
C LEU A 74 -3.70 11.04 -4.02
N ASP A 75 -4.13 11.73 -5.08
CA ASP A 75 -5.45 11.52 -5.70
C ASP A 75 -5.63 10.10 -6.24
N ASP A 76 -4.61 9.58 -6.93
CA ASP A 76 -4.64 8.22 -7.48
C ASP A 76 -4.70 7.15 -6.38
N ASN A 77 -3.94 7.33 -5.30
CA ASN A 77 -3.98 6.41 -4.15
C ASN A 77 -5.32 6.49 -3.43
N MET A 78 -5.87 7.69 -3.23
CA MET A 78 -7.19 7.90 -2.62
C MET A 78 -8.27 7.18 -3.44
N ARG A 79 -8.30 7.41 -4.76
CA ARG A 79 -9.26 6.77 -5.65
C ARG A 79 -9.19 5.25 -5.59
N ARG A 80 -7.97 4.67 -5.70
CA ARG A 80 -7.77 3.21 -5.64
C ARG A 80 -8.24 2.61 -4.31
N LEU A 81 -8.05 3.35 -3.21
CA LEU A 81 -8.47 2.91 -1.89
C LEU A 81 -9.98 3.06 -1.67
N ASP A 82 -10.63 4.05 -2.27
CA ASP A 82 -12.08 4.21 -2.22
C ASP A 82 -12.83 3.15 -3.01
N GLU A 83 -12.25 2.67 -4.11
CA GLU A 83 -12.77 1.52 -4.88
C GLU A 83 -12.58 0.17 -4.16
N SER A 84 -11.99 0.15 -2.96
CA SER A 84 -11.68 -1.09 -2.23
C SER A 84 -12.79 -1.53 -1.30
N LYS A 85 -12.92 -2.85 -1.13
CA LYS A 85 -13.73 -3.42 -0.06
C LYS A 85 -13.11 -3.04 1.30
N LYS A 86 -13.86 -2.34 2.15
CA LYS A 86 -13.45 -1.96 3.50
C LYS A 86 -14.32 -2.73 4.49
N ILE A 87 -13.73 -3.63 5.27
CA ILE A 87 -14.43 -4.35 6.36
C ILE A 87 -14.18 -3.64 7.69
N SER A 88 -12.99 -3.05 7.87
CA SER A 88 -12.71 -2.23 9.04
C SER A 88 -13.52 -0.93 9.01
N HIS A 89 -14.04 -0.50 10.15
CA HIS A 89 -14.60 0.85 10.35
C HIS A 89 -13.51 1.91 10.62
N ALA A 90 -12.27 1.61 10.23
CA ALA A 90 -11.12 2.45 10.50
C ALA A 90 -11.29 3.86 9.93
N THR A 91 -10.90 4.86 10.71
CA THR A 91 -10.73 6.23 10.20
C THR A 91 -9.43 6.29 9.40
N VAL A 92 -9.55 6.48 8.08
CA VAL A 92 -8.40 6.61 7.18
C VAL A 92 -8.10 8.08 6.94
N LEU A 93 -6.89 8.51 7.28
CA LEU A 93 -6.39 9.87 7.09
C LEU A 93 -5.23 9.85 6.10
N PHE A 94 -5.18 10.88 5.25
CA PHE A 94 -4.08 11.07 4.32
C PHE A 94 -3.24 12.27 4.74
N LYS A 95 -1.92 12.12 4.60
CA LYS A 95 -0.95 13.19 4.81
C LYS A 95 0.03 13.23 3.66
N GLU A 96 0.20 14.41 3.11
CA GLU A 96 1.22 14.65 2.08
C GLU A 96 2.63 14.56 2.68
N SER A 97 3.50 13.81 2.01
CA SER A 97 4.94 13.79 2.25
C SER A 97 5.59 14.93 1.47
N ARG A 98 6.22 15.87 2.20
CA ARG A 98 7.03 16.96 1.61
C ARG A 98 8.48 16.55 1.32
N ASP A 99 8.82 15.28 1.52
CA ASP A 99 10.16 14.76 1.27
C ASP A 99 10.35 14.60 -0.26
N PHE A 100 10.80 15.67 -0.91
CA PHE A 100 11.33 15.63 -2.27
C PHE A 100 12.72 14.99 -2.20
N LEU A 101 12.84 13.73 -2.65
CA LEU A 101 14.10 13.04 -2.94
C LEU A 101 14.96 12.63 -1.72
N LEU A 102 15.29 11.34 -1.67
CA LEU A 102 16.64 10.89 -1.34
C LEU A 102 17.14 10.08 -2.53
#